data_AF-A0A3M0Y0G3-F1
#
_entry.id   AF-A0A3M0Y0G3-F1
#
_cell.length_a   1.000
_cell.length_b   1.000
_cell.length_c   1.000
_cell.angle_alpha   90.00
_cell.angle_beta   90.00
_cell.angle_gamma   90.00
#
_symmetry.space_group_name_H-M   'P 1'
#
loop_
_entity.id
_entity.type
_entity.pdbx_description
1 polymer ?
#
loop_
_entity_poly.entity_id
_entity_poly.type
_entity_poly.pdbx_seq_one_letter_code
_entity_poly.pdbx_strand_id
1 'polypeptide(L)'
;MKYEFHAQFPFALQDGTIQAFAVDWLAGKADRLPPTWQEIAVIQDPMQQVMLLSQAIVTEYKDQARVGTRREEGGYLFWLRHQAPGFLQRQREAMQAVGLAQRLPPDLTIFPTGSWALQFTFTLRTPYLSRDDVDFYILDNPVKK
;
A
#
# COMPACT_ATOMS: atom_id res chain seq x y z
N MET A 1 -12.62 5.64 22.05
CA MET A 1 -11.75 4.88 21.12
C MET A 1 -12.29 5.17 19.72
N LYS A 2 -11.61 6.00 18.89
CA LYS A 2 -12.21 6.60 17.66
C LYS A 2 -11.86 5.84 16.36
N TYR A 3 -11.00 4.84 16.42
CA TYR A 3 -10.54 4.10 15.24
C TYR A 3 -10.68 2.59 15.49
N GLU A 4 -11.53 1.94 14.70
CA GLU A 4 -11.57 0.47 14.60
C GLU A 4 -10.68 0.06 13.43
N PHE A 5 -9.63 -0.72 13.72
CA PHE A 5 -8.78 -1.29 12.69
C PHE A 5 -9.17 -2.76 12.50
N HIS A 6 -9.76 -3.09 11.35
CA HIS A 6 -9.97 -4.47 10.93
C HIS A 6 -8.68 -5.04 10.31
N ALA A 7 -7.60 -5.07 11.09
CA ALA A 7 -6.32 -5.64 10.68
C ALA A 7 -6.00 -6.86 11.55
N GLN A 8 -5.55 -7.95 10.94
CA GLN A 8 -5.04 -9.12 11.68
C GLN A 8 -3.92 -8.73 12.65
N PHE A 9 -3.12 -7.74 12.26
CA PHE A 9 -2.02 -7.18 13.05
C PHE A 9 -2.27 -5.68 13.29
N PRO A 10 -2.79 -5.32 14.48
CA PRO A 10 -3.12 -3.93 14.78
C PRO A 10 -1.90 -3.19 15.35
N PHE A 11 -1.01 -2.71 14.47
CA PHE A 11 0.15 -1.88 14.84
C PHE A 11 -0.24 -0.70 15.73
N ALA A 12 -1.31 0.01 15.36
CA ALA A 12 -1.76 1.20 16.09
C ALA A 12 -2.23 0.93 17.53
N LEU A 13 -2.53 -0.34 17.85
CA LEU A 13 -2.98 -0.76 19.18
C LEU A 13 -1.85 -1.38 20.03
N GLN A 14 -0.66 -1.57 19.47
CA GLN A 14 0.50 -2.02 20.23
C GLN A 14 0.99 -0.92 21.19
N ASP A 15 1.77 -1.29 22.19
CA ASP A 15 2.41 -0.31 23.07
C ASP A 15 3.47 0.53 22.32
N GLY A 16 3.80 1.71 22.85
CA GLY A 16 4.73 2.63 22.21
C GLY A 16 6.13 2.05 21.99
N THR A 17 6.58 1.12 22.86
CA THR A 17 7.89 0.48 22.68
C THR A 17 7.88 -0.42 21.45
N ILE A 18 6.85 -1.26 21.30
CA ILE A 18 6.66 -2.07 20.09
C ILE A 18 6.55 -1.19 18.85
N GLN A 19 5.75 -0.12 18.90
CA GLN A 19 5.57 0.79 17.78
C GLN A 19 6.91 1.41 17.34
N ALA A 20 7.71 1.90 18.29
CA ALA A 20 9.02 2.50 18.01
C ALA A 20 9.99 1.52 17.30
N PHE A 21 10.07 0.27 17.78
CA PHE A 21 10.93 -0.75 17.18
C PHE A 21 10.39 -1.27 15.84
N ALA A 22 9.07 -1.35 15.69
CA ALA A 22 8.44 -1.90 14.50
C ALA A 22 8.55 -0.98 13.28
N VAL A 23 8.68 0.34 13.43
CA VAL A 23 8.78 1.27 12.30
C VAL A 23 9.91 0.90 11.34
N ASP A 24 11.11 0.63 11.85
CA ASP A 24 12.27 0.34 10.99
C ASP A 24 12.15 -1.04 10.33
N TRP A 25 11.56 -2.02 11.02
CA TRP A 25 11.29 -3.34 10.44
C TRP A 25 10.22 -3.26 9.34
N LEU A 26 9.12 -2.55 9.60
CA LEU A 26 8.02 -2.36 8.65
C LEU A 26 8.43 -1.53 7.41
N ALA A 27 9.42 -0.65 7.57
CA ALA A 27 10.01 0.09 6.45
C ALA A 27 11.00 -0.76 5.62
N GLY A 28 11.34 -1.98 6.07
CA GLY A 28 12.38 -2.81 5.46
C GLY A 28 13.80 -2.26 5.66
N LYS A 29 14.02 -1.45 6.70
CA LYS A 29 15.34 -0.91 7.09
C LYS A 29 16.08 -1.84 8.05
N ALA A 30 15.35 -2.61 8.86
CA ALA A 30 15.91 -3.56 9.80
C ALA A 30 15.32 -4.96 9.59
N ASP A 31 16.19 -5.99 9.63
CA ASP A 31 15.75 -7.39 9.55
C ASP A 31 15.26 -7.94 10.89
N ARG A 32 15.56 -7.23 11.99
CA ARG A 32 15.23 -7.66 13.34
C ARG A 32 13.77 -7.35 13.66
N LEU A 33 13.03 -8.39 14.05
CA LEU A 33 11.66 -8.26 14.54
C LEU A 33 11.58 -7.45 15.85
N PRO A 34 10.45 -6.76 16.10
CA PRO A 34 10.18 -6.12 17.39
C PRO A 34 10.22 -7.15 18.52
N PRO A 35 10.83 -6.83 19.69
CA PRO A 35 11.12 -7.82 20.73
C PRO A 35 9.93 -8.68 21.17
N THR A 36 8.76 -8.07 21.32
CA THR A 36 7.56 -8.69 21.89
C THR A 36 6.45 -8.96 20.86
N TRP A 37 6.70 -8.68 19.57
CA TRP A 37 5.70 -8.84 18.52
C TRP A 37 6.19 -9.79 17.42
N GLN A 38 6.51 -11.02 17.80
CA GLN A 38 7.12 -12.02 16.91
C GLN A 38 6.13 -12.58 15.88
N GLU A 39 4.83 -12.54 16.15
CA GLU A 39 3.78 -13.10 15.28
C GLU A 39 3.73 -12.42 13.90
N ILE A 40 4.19 -11.17 13.79
CA ILE A 40 4.25 -10.44 12.52
C ILE A 40 5.27 -11.02 11.53
N ALA A 41 6.12 -11.96 11.97
CA ALA A 41 7.07 -12.66 11.11
C ALA A 41 6.42 -13.42 9.95
N VAL A 42 5.11 -13.71 10.03
CA VAL A 42 4.35 -14.31 8.92
C VAL A 42 4.22 -13.37 7.72
N ILE A 43 4.40 -12.06 7.91
CA ILE A 43 4.33 -11.06 6.86
C ILE A 43 5.63 -11.11 6.06
N GLN A 44 5.55 -11.69 4.87
CA GLN A 44 6.69 -11.80 3.94
C GLN A 44 6.62 -10.79 2.80
N ASP A 45 5.44 -10.24 2.52
CA ASP A 45 5.25 -9.26 1.44
C ASP A 45 5.63 -7.86 1.93
N PRO A 46 6.62 -7.19 1.31
CA PRO A 46 6.99 -5.81 1.66
C PRO A 46 5.82 -4.83 1.58
N MET A 47 4.83 -5.08 0.71
CA MET A 47 3.66 -4.22 0.62
C MET A 47 2.75 -4.37 1.85
N GLN A 48 2.62 -5.58 2.40
CA GLN A 48 1.91 -5.79 3.66
C GLN A 48 2.59 -5.06 4.81
N GLN A 49 3.93 -5.06 4.86
CA GLN A 49 4.67 -4.29 5.86
C GLN A 49 4.36 -2.79 5.76
N VAL A 50 4.35 -2.22 4.55
CA VAL A 50 3.99 -0.81 4.33
C VAL A 50 2.51 -0.53 4.68
N MET A 51 1.60 -1.46 4.41
CA MET A 51 0.20 -1.32 4.84
C MET A 51 0.08 -1.27 6.37
N LEU A 52 0.83 -2.10 7.09
CA LEU A 52 0.89 -2.02 8.56
C LEU A 52 1.51 -0.70 9.02
N LEU A 53 2.60 -0.25 8.38
CA LEU A 53 3.25 1.03 8.67
C LEU A 53 2.29 2.21 8.54
N SER A 54 1.34 2.14 7.61
CA SER A 54 0.34 3.20 7.40
C SER A 54 -0.56 3.43 8.63
N GLN A 55 -0.74 2.42 9.49
CA GLN A 55 -1.49 2.56 10.75
C GLN A 55 -0.81 3.54 11.71
N ALA A 56 0.49 3.84 11.54
CA ALA A 56 1.19 4.83 12.34
C ALA A 56 0.60 6.24 12.24
N ILE A 57 -0.23 6.53 11.25
CA ILE A 57 -0.91 7.83 11.08
C ILE A 57 -1.72 8.25 12.32
N VAL A 58 -2.22 7.29 13.12
CA VAL A 58 -2.96 7.55 14.36
C VAL A 58 -2.11 7.41 15.63
N THR A 59 -0.81 7.17 15.49
CA THR A 59 0.14 7.00 16.60
C THR A 59 1.05 8.22 16.75
N GLU A 60 1.78 8.30 17.86
CA GLU A 60 2.81 9.34 18.03
C GLU A 60 4.01 9.17 17.06
N TYR A 61 4.17 7.98 16.47
CA TYR A 61 5.26 7.65 15.55
C TYR A 61 4.97 8.00 14.09
N LYS A 62 3.88 8.73 13.78
CA LYS A 62 3.49 9.08 12.40
C LYS A 62 4.62 9.71 11.58
N ASP A 63 5.40 10.61 12.19
CA ASP A 63 6.43 11.37 11.49
C ASP A 63 7.65 10.46 11.21
N GLN A 64 8.01 9.62 12.18
CA GLN A 64 9.03 8.59 12.02
C GLN A 64 8.63 7.55 10.97
N ALA A 65 7.38 7.11 10.98
CA ALA A 65 6.85 6.17 10.00
C ALA A 65 6.77 6.78 8.59
N ARG A 66 6.68 8.11 8.46
CA ARG A 66 6.64 8.78 7.15
C ARG A 66 8.03 9.03 6.57
N VAL A 67 8.94 9.60 7.35
CA VAL A 67 10.25 10.08 6.85
C VAL A 67 11.46 9.63 7.65
N GLY A 68 11.25 8.97 8.79
CA GLY A 68 12.31 8.63 9.74
C GLY A 68 12.55 9.71 10.79
N THR A 69 13.74 9.73 11.35
CA THR A 69 14.11 10.68 12.40
C THR A 69 14.79 11.92 11.80
N ARG A 70 15.07 12.93 12.63
CA ARG A 70 15.87 14.09 12.19
C ARG A 70 17.30 13.73 11.76
N ARG A 71 17.83 12.61 12.24
CA ARG A 71 19.22 12.19 12.02
C ARG A 71 19.35 11.21 10.87
N GLU A 72 18.31 10.42 10.66
CA GLU A 72 18.34 9.29 9.74
C GLU A 72 17.03 9.15 9.00
N GLU A 73 17.15 8.90 7.69
CA GLU A 73 16.05 8.45 6.87
C GLU A 73 15.47 7.13 7.40
N GLY A 74 14.15 7.01 7.31
CA GLY A 74 13.40 5.86 7.79
C GLY A 74 11.96 5.88 7.26
N GLY A 75 11.14 4.95 7.77
CA GLY A 75 9.73 4.88 7.43
C GLY A 75 9.47 4.69 5.93
N TYR A 76 8.33 5.22 5.46
CA TYR A 76 7.89 5.10 4.08
C TYR A 76 8.84 5.76 3.07
N LEU A 77 9.50 6.87 3.45
CA LEU A 77 10.49 7.52 2.59
C LEU A 77 11.66 6.57 2.29
N PHE A 78 12.18 5.90 3.31
CA PHE A 78 13.24 4.89 3.13
C PHE A 78 12.78 3.77 2.20
N TRP A 79 11.58 3.22 2.43
CA TRP A 79 11.03 2.17 1.59
C TRP A 79 10.90 2.63 0.13
N LEU A 80 10.40 3.84 -0.11
CA LEU A 80 10.23 4.40 -1.45
C LEU A 80 11.56 4.51 -2.21
N ARG A 81 12.64 4.89 -1.53
CA ARG A 81 13.95 5.07 -2.15
C ARG A 81 14.72 3.77 -2.34
N HIS A 82 14.62 2.85 -1.38
CA HIS A 82 15.50 1.68 -1.34
C HIS A 82 14.81 0.37 -1.70
N GLN A 83 13.53 0.20 -1.38
CA GLN A 83 12.81 -1.06 -1.55
C GLN A 83 11.84 -1.04 -2.74
N ALA A 84 11.16 0.09 -2.96
CA ALA A 84 10.12 0.22 -3.97
C ALA A 84 10.59 -0.05 -5.42
N PRO A 85 11.77 0.41 -5.89
CA PRO A 85 12.18 0.17 -7.27
C PRO A 85 12.29 -1.33 -7.60
N GLY A 86 12.95 -2.09 -6.72
CA GLY A 86 13.09 -3.55 -6.88
C GLY A 86 11.77 -4.29 -6.73
N PHE A 87 10.91 -3.86 -5.79
CA PHE A 87 9.56 -4.40 -5.63
C PHE A 87 8.71 -4.19 -6.89
N LEU A 88 8.62 -2.96 -7.39
CA LEU A 88 7.81 -2.60 -8.56
C LEU A 88 8.29 -3.31 -9.83
N GLN A 89 9.60 -3.51 -9.97
CA GLN A 89 10.15 -4.26 -11.09
C GLN A 89 9.72 -5.74 -11.04
N ARG A 90 9.77 -6.41 -9.88
CA ARG A 90 9.27 -7.78 -9.71
C ARG A 90 7.77 -7.88 -9.98
N GLN A 91 6.97 -6.91 -9.52
CA GLN A 91 5.54 -6.90 -9.79
C GLN A 91 5.25 -6.76 -11.28
N ARG A 92 6.01 -5.92 -12.00
CA ARG A 92 5.91 -5.79 -13.45
C ARG A 92 6.23 -7.10 -14.17
N GLU A 93 7.30 -7.78 -13.77
CA GLU A 93 7.68 -9.09 -14.33
C GLU A 93 6.61 -10.14 -14.08
N ALA A 94 6.04 -10.19 -12.87
CA ALA A 94 4.93 -11.08 -12.54
C ALA A 94 3.71 -10.79 -13.43
N MET A 95 3.33 -9.52 -13.59
CA MET A 95 2.25 -9.10 -14.49
C MET A 95 2.51 -9.50 -15.95
N GLN A 96 3.77 -9.40 -16.42
CA GLN A 96 4.15 -9.85 -17.75
C GLN A 96 4.00 -11.36 -17.91
N ALA A 97 4.45 -12.14 -16.92
CA ALA A 97 4.38 -13.60 -16.92
C ALA A 97 2.94 -14.13 -16.99
N VAL A 98 1.98 -13.43 -16.37
CA VAL A 98 0.55 -13.81 -16.42
C VAL A 98 -0.23 -13.12 -17.57
N GLY A 99 0.47 -12.43 -18.49
CA GLY A 99 -0.15 -11.76 -19.64
C GLY A 99 -0.95 -10.50 -19.31
N LEU A 100 -0.90 -10.01 -18.06
CA LEU A 100 -1.57 -8.76 -17.66
C LEU A 100 -0.87 -7.52 -18.24
N ALA A 101 0.43 -7.59 -18.53
CA ALA A 101 1.18 -6.47 -19.12
C ALA A 101 0.94 -6.30 -20.63
N GLN A 102 0.31 -7.28 -21.31
CA GLN A 102 0.08 -7.24 -22.76
C GLN A 102 -1.24 -6.55 -23.15
N ARG A 103 -2.17 -6.37 -22.20
CA ARG A 103 -3.33 -5.48 -22.35
C ARG A 103 -2.84 -4.06 -22.14
N LEU A 104 -2.20 -3.53 -23.17
CA LEU A 104 -1.54 -2.23 -23.12
C LEU A 104 -2.54 -1.17 -22.65
N PRO A 105 -2.24 -0.43 -21.56
CA PRO A 105 -2.93 0.82 -21.31
C PRO A 105 -2.78 1.76 -22.52
N PRO A 106 -3.60 2.83 -22.62
CA PRO A 106 -3.35 3.87 -23.63
C PRO A 106 -1.88 4.28 -23.59
N ASP A 107 -1.30 4.61 -24.75
CA ASP A 107 0.10 5.04 -24.86
C ASP A 107 0.43 6.06 -23.76
N LEU A 108 1.18 5.62 -22.75
CA LEU A 108 1.44 6.44 -21.57
C LEU A 108 2.49 7.52 -21.85
N THR A 109 3.17 7.47 -23.00
CA THR A 109 4.24 8.42 -23.36
C THR A 109 3.72 9.82 -23.60
N ILE A 110 2.42 9.99 -23.87
CA ILE A 110 1.78 11.30 -23.98
C ILE A 110 1.54 11.98 -22.62
N PHE A 111 1.69 11.25 -21.50
CA PHE A 111 1.41 11.75 -20.16
C PHE A 111 2.71 12.03 -19.37
N PRO A 112 2.65 12.85 -18.29
CA PRO A 112 3.80 13.13 -17.46
C PRO A 112 4.45 11.88 -16.84
N THR A 113 5.75 11.96 -16.57
CA THR A 113 6.50 10.92 -15.85
C THR A 113 5.82 10.56 -14.53
N GLY A 114 5.59 9.27 -14.30
CA GLY A 114 4.86 8.76 -13.13
C GLY A 114 3.38 8.47 -13.38
N SER A 115 2.87 8.73 -14.59
CA SER A 115 1.52 8.32 -14.98
C SER A 115 1.40 6.79 -15.06
N TRP A 116 0.23 6.28 -14.69
CA TRP A 116 -0.12 4.86 -14.71
C TRP A 116 -1.58 4.70 -15.14
N ALA A 117 -1.96 3.49 -15.54
CA ALA A 117 -3.32 3.18 -15.96
C ALA A 117 -3.76 1.84 -15.37
N LEU A 118 -5.05 1.74 -15.10
CA LEU A 118 -5.71 0.55 -14.57
C LEU A 118 -6.81 0.13 -15.53
N GLN A 119 -6.73 -1.10 -16.05
CA GLN A 119 -7.75 -1.66 -16.93
C GLN A 119 -8.28 -2.96 -16.33
N PHE A 120 -9.60 -3.08 -16.28
CA PHE A 120 -10.29 -4.31 -15.90
C PHE A 120 -11.35 -4.64 -16.94
N THR A 121 -11.50 -5.93 -17.23
CA THR A 121 -12.57 -6.44 -18.09
C THR A 121 -13.50 -7.25 -17.21
N PHE A 122 -14.78 -6.90 -17.19
CA PHE A 122 -15.80 -7.65 -16.48
C PHE A 122 -16.97 -7.93 -17.41
N THR A 123 -17.63 -9.06 -17.18
CA THR A 123 -18.89 -9.40 -17.83
C THR A 123 -20.00 -9.13 -16.84
N LEU A 124 -20.96 -8.30 -17.22
CA LEU A 124 -22.13 -8.06 -16.40
C LEU A 124 -22.93 -9.36 -16.26
N ARG A 125 -23.34 -9.71 -15.04
CA ARG A 125 -24.18 -10.89 -14.78
C ARG A 125 -25.56 -10.77 -15.44
N THR A 126 -26.09 -9.56 -15.50
CA THR A 126 -27.37 -9.22 -16.14
C THR A 126 -27.14 -8.05 -17.09
N PRO A 127 -27.88 -7.95 -18.21
CA PRO A 127 -27.79 -6.79 -19.09
C PRO A 127 -27.99 -5.49 -18.32
N TYR A 128 -27.06 -4.53 -18.47
CA TYR A 128 -27.23 -3.18 -17.96
C TYR A 128 -28.08 -2.39 -18.95
N LEU A 129 -29.25 -1.94 -18.51
CA LEU A 129 -30.12 -1.06 -19.28
C LEU A 129 -29.98 0.35 -18.69
N SER A 130 -29.09 1.17 -19.25
CA SER A 130 -29.04 2.60 -18.92
C SER A 130 -30.33 3.23 -19.41
N ARG A 131 -31.16 3.76 -18.51
CA ARG A 131 -32.35 4.54 -18.89
C ARG A 131 -32.03 6.02 -19.12
N ASP A 132 -30.82 6.43 -18.77
CA ASP A 132 -30.40 7.81 -18.83
C ASP A 132 -29.20 7.93 -19.79
N ASP A 133 -29.24 8.95 -20.65
CA ASP A 133 -28.10 9.49 -21.43
C ASP A 133 -27.07 10.15 -20.49
N VAL A 134 -26.82 9.54 -19.34
CA VAL A 134 -25.93 10.05 -18.31
C VAL A 134 -24.64 9.25 -18.38
N ASP A 135 -23.53 9.96 -18.50
CA ASP A 135 -22.20 9.38 -18.59
C ASP A 135 -21.96 8.38 -17.45
N PHE A 136 -21.24 7.29 -17.78
CA PHE A 136 -20.82 6.29 -16.80
C PHE A 136 -19.77 6.92 -15.87
N TYR A 137 -20.22 7.46 -14.73
CA TYR A 137 -19.33 7.95 -13.69
C TYR A 137 -18.81 6.79 -12.85
N ILE A 138 -17.49 6.58 -12.85
CA ILE A 138 -16.82 5.85 -11.75
C ILE A 138 -16.87 6.80 -10.56
N LEU A 139 -17.80 6.54 -9.63
CA LEU A 139 -17.90 7.32 -8.39
C LEU A 139 -16.64 7.05 -7.55
N ASP A 140 -15.84 8.09 -7.35
CA ASP A 140 -14.56 8.06 -6.62
C ASP A 140 -14.70 7.77 -5.11
N ASN A 141 -15.94 7.64 -4.61
CA ASN A 141 -16.22 7.49 -3.20
C ASN A 141 -17.35 6.47 -2.96
N PRO A 142 -17.04 5.19 -2.67
CA PRO A 142 -18.06 4.20 -2.34
C PRO A 142 -18.47 4.38 -0.87
N VAL A 143 -19.03 5.53 -0.53
CA VAL A 143 -19.63 5.76 0.78
C VAL A 143 -21.12 5.91 0.58
N LYS A 144 -21.84 4.80 0.78
CA LYS A 144 -23.27 4.89 1.12
C LYS A 144 -23.38 5.42 2.55
N LYS A 145 -24.28 6.39 2.75
CA LYS A 145 -24.82 6.73 4.08
C LYS A 145 -25.45 5.49 4.72
#